data_AF-A0ABC8C452-F1
#
_entry.id   AF-A0ABC8C452-F1
#
_cell.length_a   1.000
_cell.length_b   1.000
_cell.length_c   1.000
_cell.angle_alpha   90.00
_cell.angle_beta   90.00
_cell.angle_gamma   90.00
#
_symmetry.space_group_name_H-M   'P 1'
#
loop_
_entity.id
_entity.type
_entity.pdbx_description
1 polymer ?
#
loop_
_entity_poly.entity_id
_entity_poly.type
_entity_poly.pdbx_seq_one_letter_code
_entity_poly.pdbx_strand_id
1 'polypeptide(L)'
;MEIPSGRAERLAAQLASMLPEAAVVQVRLQGPRTLWPHLGLTALTDRGRHLRVPRAKALTIARWIIRSFPHAGWAASGHAFDLRTAELRGLEA
;
A
#
# COMPACT_ATOMS: atom_id res chain seq x y z
N MET A 1 -13.47 3.40 -21.50
CA MET A 1 -12.25 3.27 -20.66
C MET A 1 -12.20 4.50 -19.78
N GLU A 2 -12.75 4.41 -18.57
CA GLU A 2 -12.69 5.53 -17.62
C GLU A 2 -11.23 5.81 -17.29
N ILE A 3 -10.77 7.03 -17.60
CA ILE A 3 -9.47 7.50 -17.16
C ILE A 3 -9.63 7.88 -15.69
N PRO A 4 -8.90 7.23 -14.76
CA PRO A 4 -8.98 7.58 -13.35
C PRO A 4 -8.58 9.05 -13.15
N SER A 5 -9.56 9.85 -12.73
CA SER A 5 -9.48 11.30 -12.62
C SER A 5 -8.59 11.73 -11.42
N GLY A 6 -8.51 10.90 -10.37
CA GLY A 6 -7.68 11.13 -9.18
C GLY A 6 -6.26 10.55 -9.24
N ARG A 7 -5.29 11.18 -8.56
CA ARG A 7 -3.93 10.62 -8.36
C ARG A 7 -3.97 9.26 -7.66
N ALA A 8 -4.86 9.10 -6.68
CA ALA A 8 -5.07 7.85 -5.96
C ALA A 8 -5.62 6.75 -6.88
N GLU A 9 -6.59 7.07 -7.73
CA GLU A 9 -7.18 6.12 -8.67
C GLU A 9 -6.16 5.65 -9.72
N ARG A 10 -5.31 6.55 -10.23
CA ARG A 10 -4.20 6.18 -11.12
C ARG A 10 -3.20 5.26 -10.43
N LEU A 11 -2.88 5.54 -9.17
CA LEU A 11 -2.03 4.66 -8.37
C LEU A 11 -2.69 3.28 -8.19
N ALA A 12 -3.97 3.24 -7.82
CA ALA A 12 -4.72 1.99 -7.66
C ALA A 12 -4.72 1.14 -8.94
N ALA A 13 -5.01 1.75 -10.10
CA ALA A 13 -4.97 1.08 -11.39
C ALA A 13 -3.57 0.51 -11.72
N GLN A 14 -2.52 1.29 -11.48
CA GLN A 14 -1.15 0.85 -11.71
C GLN A 14 -0.75 -0.30 -10.77
N LEU A 15 -1.14 -0.23 -9.49
CA LEU A 15 -0.86 -1.30 -8.53
C LEU A 15 -1.65 -2.58 -8.81
N ALA A 16 -2.91 -2.46 -9.22
CA ALA A 16 -3.73 -3.61 -9.64
C ALA A 16 -3.11 -4.31 -10.87
N SER A 17 -2.55 -3.56 -11.82
CA SER A 17 -1.79 -4.13 -12.94
C SER A 17 -0.53 -4.89 -12.47
N MET A 18 0.18 -4.38 -11.46
CA MET A 18 1.41 -5.00 -10.93
C MET A 18 1.17 -6.17 -9.98
N LEU A 19 -0.01 -6.23 -9.36
CA LEU A 19 -0.47 -7.20 -8.37
C LEU A 19 -1.92 -7.63 -8.69
N PRO A 20 -2.16 -8.43 -9.74
CA PRO A 20 -3.51 -8.71 -10.26
C PRO A 20 -4.46 -9.35 -9.25
N GLU A 21 -3.94 -10.13 -8.32
CA GLU A 21 -4.72 -10.82 -7.28
C GLU A 21 -4.93 -9.98 -6.02
N ALA A 22 -4.26 -8.82 -5.90
CA ALA A 22 -4.34 -7.99 -4.71
C ALA A 22 -5.62 -7.13 -4.74
N ALA A 23 -6.40 -7.20 -3.66
CA ALA A 23 -7.48 -6.26 -3.40
C ALA A 23 -7.00 -5.10 -2.49
N VAL A 24 -6.12 -5.41 -1.54
CA VAL A 24 -5.65 -4.45 -0.52
C VAL A 24 -4.13 -4.53 -0.38
N VAL A 25 -3.49 -3.37 -0.22
CA VAL A 25 -2.08 -3.26 0.12
C VAL A 25 -1.94 -2.52 1.44
N GLN A 26 -1.36 -3.18 2.44
CA GLN A 26 -1.05 -2.61 3.74
C GLN A 26 0.40 -2.12 3.76
N VAL A 27 0.62 -0.87 4.18
CA VAL A 27 1.93 -0.23 4.28
C VAL A 27 2.17 0.24 5.70
N ARG A 28 3.33 -0.09 6.28
CA ARG A 28 3.71 0.30 7.63
C ARG A 28 5.16 0.73 7.71
N LEU A 29 5.48 1.65 8.62
CA LEU A 29 6.85 1.99 8.98
C LEU A 29 7.22 1.25 10.27
N GLN A 30 8.05 0.23 10.19
CA GLN A 30 8.50 -0.49 11.39
C GLN A 30 9.50 0.38 12.18
N GLY A 31 9.19 0.64 13.46
CA GLY A 31 10.00 1.45 14.40
C GLY A 31 11.08 0.68 15.19
N PRO A 32 11.65 1.27 16.25
CA PRO A 32 13.06 1.72 16.39
C PRO A 32 14.08 0.63 16.76
N ARG A 33 13.76 -0.66 16.60
CA ARG A 33 14.75 -1.74 16.84
C ARG A 33 15.89 -1.76 15.82
N THR A 34 15.77 -0.92 14.79
CA THR A 34 16.80 -0.66 13.78
C THR A 34 16.91 0.84 13.55
N LEU A 35 18.13 1.30 13.31
CA LEU A 35 18.54 2.72 13.18
C LEU A 35 17.75 3.53 12.13
N TRP A 36 16.97 2.87 11.26
CA TRP A 36 16.19 3.50 10.21
C TRP A 36 14.82 2.83 10.08
N PRO A 37 13.72 3.58 9.91
CA PRO A 37 12.39 3.01 9.76
C PRO A 37 12.36 2.06 8.55
N HIS A 38 12.04 0.79 8.78
CA HIS A 38 11.92 -0.18 7.71
C HIS A 38 10.51 -0.13 7.13
N LEU A 39 10.41 0.12 5.81
CA LEU A 39 9.14 -0.01 5.10
C LEU A 39 8.75 -1.49 5.02
N GLY A 40 7.54 -1.78 5.50
CA GLY A 40 6.85 -3.04 5.32
C GLY A 40 5.67 -2.87 4.35
N LEU A 41 5.47 -3.89 3.52
CA LEU A 41 4.28 -4.00 2.67
C LEU A 41 3.73 -5.41 2.74
N THR A 42 2.42 -5.51 2.90
CA THR A 42 1.66 -6.76 2.81
C THR A 42 0.57 -6.57 1.78
N ALA A 43 0.48 -7.48 0.80
CA ALA A 43 -0.62 -7.50 -0.16
C ALA A 43 -1.60 -8.62 0.20
N LEU A 44 -2.88 -8.33 0.12
CA LEU A 44 -3.98 -9.23 0.46
C LEU A 44 -4.91 -9.39 -0.74
N THR A 45 -5.39 -10.60 -0.96
CA THR A 45 -6.51 -10.85 -1.88
C THR A 45 -7.82 -10.30 -1.31
N ASP A 46 -8.87 -10.31 -2.12
CA ASP A 46 -10.25 -10.01 -1.69
C ASP A 46 -10.72 -10.92 -0.53
N ARG A 47 -10.25 -12.17 -0.49
CA ARG A 47 -10.47 -13.15 0.58
C ARG A 47 -9.53 -13.01 1.78
N GLY A 48 -8.74 -11.94 1.87
CA GLY A 48 -7.80 -11.70 2.97
C GLY A 48 -6.56 -12.61 2.98
N ARG A 49 -6.25 -13.32 1.88
CA ARG A 49 -5.05 -14.17 1.81
C ARG A 49 -3.82 -13.34 1.51
N HIS A 50 -2.71 -13.63 2.19
CA HIS A 50 -1.42 -12.98 1.92
C HIS A 50 -0.87 -13.39 0.56
N LEU A 51 -0.46 -12.39 -0.21
CA LEU A 51 0.26 -12.56 -1.47
C LEU A 51 1.76 -12.40 -1.26
N ARG A 52 2.53 -13.29 -1.89
CA ARG A 52 3.99 -13.19 -1.88
C ARG A 52 4.43 -12.08 -2.83
N VAL A 53 4.92 -10.97 -2.28
CA VAL A 53 5.49 -9.87 -3.05
C VAL A 53 7.02 -9.86 -2.88
N PRO A 54 7.81 -9.92 -3.97
CA PRO A 54 9.26 -9.79 -3.86
C PRO A 54 9.67 -8.49 -3.16
N ARG A 55 10.69 -8.55 -2.30
CA ARG A 55 11.08 -7.43 -1.43
C ARG A 55 11.34 -6.12 -2.19
N ALA A 56 12.01 -6.17 -3.34
CA ALA A 56 12.26 -4.98 -4.16
C ALA A 56 10.95 -4.33 -4.65
N LYS A 57 10.00 -5.15 -5.14
CA LYS A 57 8.67 -4.69 -5.58
C LYS A 57 7.87 -4.11 -4.40
N ALA A 58 7.90 -4.78 -3.25
CA ALA A 58 7.26 -4.33 -2.03
C ALA A 58 7.76 -2.95 -1.57
N LEU A 59 9.08 -2.73 -1.56
CA LEU A 59 9.66 -1.43 -1.19
C LEU A 59 9.30 -0.32 -2.18
N THR A 60 9.28 -0.62 -3.49
CA THR A 60 8.88 0.33 -4.53
C THR A 60 7.43 0.76 -4.35
N ILE A 61 6.51 -0.19 -4.21
CA ILE A 61 5.07 0.08 -4.04
C ILE A 61 4.83 0.88 -2.75
N ALA A 62 5.44 0.47 -1.64
CA ALA A 62 5.29 1.16 -0.37
C ALA A 62 5.71 2.64 -0.44
N ARG A 63 6.82 2.93 -1.13
CA ARG A 63 7.28 4.31 -1.37
C ARG A 63 6.33 5.11 -2.25
N TRP A 64 5.75 4.49 -3.28
CA TRP A 64 4.77 5.15 -4.15
C TRP A 64 3.50 5.53 -3.38
N ILE A 65 3.01 4.64 -2.52
CA ILE A 65 1.86 4.91 -1.65
C ILE A 65 2.19 6.06 -0.68
N ILE A 66 3.29 5.96 0.09
CA ILE A 66 3.69 7.00 1.05
C ILE A 66 3.79 8.38 0.38
N ARG A 67 4.43 8.47 -0.79
CA ARG A 67 4.58 9.75 -1.52
C ARG A 67 3.28 10.26 -2.13
N SER A 68 2.29 9.40 -2.33
CA SER A 68 0.97 9.79 -2.86
C SER A 68 0.03 10.26 -1.77
N PHE A 69 0.29 9.90 -0.51
CA PHE A 69 -0.47 10.33 0.65
C PHE A 69 0.46 10.93 1.72
N PRO A 70 1.07 12.12 1.45
CA PRO A 70 2.01 12.74 2.38
C PRO A 70 1.36 13.15 3.71
N HIS A 71 0.04 13.33 3.73
CA HIS A 71 -0.72 13.78 4.90
C HIS A 71 -1.21 12.65 5.82
N ALA A 72 -0.97 11.37 5.47
CA ALA A 72 -1.55 10.23 6.17
C ALA A 72 -0.94 9.93 7.56
N GLY A 73 0.05 10.70 8.04
CA GLY A 73 0.61 10.48 9.39
C GLY A 73 1.22 9.09 9.58
N TRP A 74 2.12 8.69 8.67
CA TRP A 74 2.70 7.35 8.63
C TRP A 74 3.36 6.93 9.96
N ALA A 75 2.76 5.95 10.63
CA ALA A 75 3.22 5.39 11.90
C ALA A 75 3.42 3.86 11.82
N ALA A 76 3.73 3.25 12.97
CA ALA A 76 3.95 1.81 13.08
C ALA A 76 2.69 0.95 12.87
N SER A 77 1.50 1.48 13.22
CA SER A 77 0.21 0.83 12.95
C SER A 77 -0.02 0.60 11.46
N GLY A 78 0.37 1.57 10.62
CA GLY A 78 0.31 1.48 9.16
C GLY A 78 -1.06 1.83 8.59
N HIS A 79 -1.18 1.75 7.27
CA HIS A 79 -2.38 2.07 6.51
C HIS A 79 -2.70 0.98 5.48
N ALA A 80 -3.98 0.74 5.25
CA ALA A 80 -4.50 -0.09 4.16
C ALA A 80 -4.89 0.81 2.99
N PHE A 81 -4.37 0.50 1.80
CA PHE A 81 -4.78 1.09 0.54
C PHE A 81 -5.60 0.08 -0.25
N ASP A 82 -6.87 0.39 -0.49
CA ASP A 82 -7.79 -0.46 -1.24
C ASP A 82 -7.65 -0.17 -2.75
N LEU A 83 -7.29 -1.19 -3.52
CA LEU A 83 -6.99 -1.05 -4.95
C LEU A 83 -8.25 -0.94 -5.82
N ARG A 84 -9.44 -1.19 -5.26
CA ARG A 84 -10.73 -1.14 -5.98
C ARG A 84 -11.39 0.23 -5.83
N THR A 85 -11.25 0.83 -4.66
CA THR A 85 -11.85 2.12 -4.29
C THR A 85 -10.84 3.27 -4.32
N ALA A 86 -9.54 2.97 -4.38
CA ALA A 86 -8.46 3.94 -4.27
C ALA A 86 -8.47 4.75 -2.96
N GLU A 87 -9.01 4.16 -1.89
CA GLU A 87 -9.07 4.77 -0.57
C GLU A 87 -7.92 4.31 0.32
N LEU A 88 -7.39 5.23 1.12
CA LEU A 88 -6.43 4.94 2.18
C LEU A 88 -7.13 5.00 3.53
N ARG A 89 -6.98 3.95 4.33
CA ARG A 89 -7.57 3.83 5.68
C ARG A 89 -6.49 3.46 6.68
N GLY A 90 -6.61 3.96 7.91
CA GLY A 90 -5.73 3.53 9.01
C GLY A 90 -5.89 2.03 9.26
N LEU A 91 -4.80 1.35 9.60
CA LEU A 91 -4.88 0.06 10.28
C LEU A 91 -5.11 0.38 11.75
N GLU A 92 -6.38 0.59 12.14
CA GLU A 92 -6.76 0.70 13.55
C GLU A 92 -6.20 -0.53 14.30
N ALA A 93 -5.60 -0.28 15.47
CA ALA A 93 -5.05 -1.30 16.35
C ALA A 93 -6.15 -1.93 17.22
#